data_AF-C9N004-F1
#
_entry.id   AF-C9N004-F1
#
_cell.length_a   1.000
_cell.length_b   1.000
_cell.length_c   1.000
_cell.angle_alpha   90.00
_cell.angle_beta   90.00
_cell.angle_gamma   90.00
#
_symmetry.space_group_name_H-M   'P 1'
#
loop_
_entity.id
_entity.type
_entity.pdbx_description
1 polymer ?
#
loop_
_entity_poly.entity_id
_entity_poly.type
_entity_poly.pdbx_seq_one_letter_code
_entity_poly.pdbx_strand_id
1 'polypeptide(L)'
;MKKIVLFWAIFGMLFSTGIVLAETTTTLKTEKIKYPKGIRNVTSVTEVFGNGQQITHIIIEFNDKVVNSQLSRDTFAVPGRTVERVYSNTQPEKTNIVKDGKYVIIELNPKDKEASLRVEGGSEIGFQMKKATSKITQKEDILFTNGKKWKKALQYLKITRQKI
;
A
#
# COMPACT_ATOMS: atom_id res chain seq x y z
N MET A 1 67.81 8.81 40.66
CA MET A 1 68.02 7.73 39.67
C MET A 1 66.81 7.68 38.75
N LYS A 2 67.02 7.85 37.43
CA LYS A 2 66.33 7.15 36.33
C LYS A 2 64.97 6.49 36.64
N LYS A 3 63.86 6.95 36.01
CA LYS A 3 63.04 6.21 35.00
C LYS A 3 61.52 6.55 34.94
N ILE A 4 61.02 6.48 33.69
CA ILE A 4 59.64 6.21 33.19
C ILE A 4 58.58 7.33 33.44
N VAL A 5 58.04 8.06 32.45
CA VAL A 5 57.34 7.77 31.16
C VAL A 5 55.82 7.56 31.32
N LEU A 6 55.08 8.60 30.87
CA LEU A 6 53.84 8.60 30.03
C LEU A 6 52.49 8.07 30.56
N PHE A 7 51.48 8.95 30.58
CA PHE A 7 50.23 8.96 29.76
C PHE A 7 49.26 9.98 30.40
N TRP A 8 49.26 11.25 29.98
CA TRP A 8 48.36 11.87 28.98
C TRP A 8 46.85 11.63 29.17
N ALA A 9 46.14 12.77 29.26
CA ALA A 9 44.70 13.01 29.08
C ALA A 9 43.75 12.83 30.29
N ILE A 10 43.74 13.84 31.16
CA ILE A 10 42.49 14.31 31.79
C ILE A 10 42.32 15.78 31.40
N PHE A 11 41.61 16.02 30.31
CA PHE A 11 41.01 17.32 30.00
C PHE A 11 39.51 17.13 30.32
N GLY A 12 39.03 17.62 31.45
CA GLY A 12 38.53 18.99 31.53
C GLY A 12 37.24 19.10 30.70
N MET A 13 36.11 18.57 31.20
CA MET A 13 35.07 19.31 31.91
C MET A 13 34.30 20.34 31.04
N LEU A 14 32.98 20.10 30.95
CA LEU A 14 31.87 21.01 30.62
C LEU A 14 31.68 21.51 29.16
N PHE A 15 30.75 20.85 28.45
CA PHE A 15 29.74 21.49 27.61
C PHE A 15 28.41 20.77 27.90
N SER A 16 27.53 21.38 28.71
CA SER A 16 26.41 22.22 28.28
C SER A 16 25.38 21.48 27.42
N THR A 17 24.14 21.61 27.85
CA THR A 17 22.94 20.88 27.47
C THR A 17 22.68 20.79 25.97
N GLY A 18 22.43 19.56 25.51
CA GLY A 18 21.69 19.28 24.29
C GLY A 18 21.02 17.93 24.43
N ILE A 19 19.75 17.92 24.86
CA ILE A 19 18.90 16.74 24.65
C ILE A 19 18.68 16.68 23.14
N VAL A 20 19.49 15.87 22.46
CA VAL A 20 19.17 15.47 21.09
C VAL A 20 18.02 14.49 21.21
N LEU A 21 16.81 14.99 21.02
CA LEU A 21 15.65 14.16 20.71
C LEU A 21 16.02 13.38 19.46
N ALA A 22 16.38 12.10 19.62
CA ALA A 22 16.52 11.20 18.51
C ALA A 22 15.12 11.05 17.91
N GLU A 23 14.81 11.89 16.92
CA GLU A 23 13.71 11.65 16.01
C GLU A 23 14.00 10.29 15.40
N THR A 24 13.32 9.27 15.93
CA THR A 24 13.21 7.97 15.30
C THR A 24 12.32 8.18 14.09
N THR A 25 12.85 8.88 13.08
CA THR A 25 12.41 8.74 11.70
C THR A 25 12.56 7.26 11.39
N THR A 26 11.46 6.55 11.60
CA THR A 26 11.31 5.15 11.25
C THR A 26 11.44 5.13 9.75
N THR A 27 12.67 4.90 9.28
CA THR A 27 12.96 4.64 7.88
C THR A 27 12.18 3.39 7.52
N LEU A 28 11.02 3.59 6.89
CA LEU A 28 10.27 2.53 6.26
C LEU A 28 11.20 1.92 5.21
N LYS A 29 11.91 0.85 5.57
CA LYS A 29 12.60 -0.02 4.62
C LYS A 29 11.57 -0.41 3.57
N THR A 30 11.61 0.29 2.44
CA THR A 30 10.78 -0.02 1.29
C THR A 30 11.34 -1.31 0.71
N GLU A 31 10.79 -2.46 1.12
CA GLU A 31 10.98 -3.68 0.35
C GLU A 31 10.54 -3.38 -1.09
N LYS A 32 11.48 -3.50 -2.03
CA LYS A 32 11.23 -3.22 -3.44
C LYS A 32 10.40 -4.37 -4.01
N ILE A 33 9.08 -4.31 -3.83
CA ILE A 33 8.14 -5.29 -4.36
C ILE A 33 8.33 -5.32 -5.88
N LYS A 34 8.68 -6.50 -6.42
CA LYS A 34 8.80 -6.70 -7.86
C LYS A 34 7.43 -7.08 -8.40
N TYR A 35 6.78 -6.14 -9.07
CA TYR A 35 5.54 -6.42 -9.78
C TYR A 35 5.80 -7.15 -11.11
N PRO A 36 4.83 -7.92 -11.62
CA PRO A 36 4.90 -8.49 -12.96
C PRO A 36 5.19 -7.41 -14.02
N LYS A 37 5.91 -7.78 -15.08
CA LYS A 37 6.31 -6.86 -16.15
C LYS A 37 5.08 -6.18 -16.75
N GLY A 38 4.97 -4.87 -16.54
CA GLY A 38 3.92 -3.99 -17.08
C GLY A 38 2.88 -3.51 -16.05
N ILE A 39 2.99 -3.98 -14.80
CA ILE A 39 2.44 -3.28 -13.62
C ILE A 39 3.56 -2.44 -13.00
N ARG A 40 3.29 -1.15 -12.79
CA ARG A 40 4.20 -0.20 -12.13
C ARG A 40 4.05 -0.23 -10.63
N ASN A 41 2.80 -0.22 -10.16
CA ASN A 41 2.50 -0.15 -8.75
C ASN A 41 1.12 -0.73 -8.45
N VAL A 42 0.93 -1.20 -7.23
CA VAL A 42 -0.38 -1.55 -6.70
C VAL A 42 -0.50 -0.96 -5.30
N THR A 43 -1.58 -0.23 -5.04
CA THR A 43 -1.75 0.55 -3.80
C THR A 43 -3.12 0.26 -3.20
N SER A 44 -3.17 -0.16 -1.93
CA SER A 44 -4.42 -0.20 -1.18
C SER A 44 -4.67 1.19 -0.62
N VAL A 45 -5.90 1.70 -0.80
CA VAL A 45 -6.30 3.01 -0.27
C VAL A 45 -7.29 2.82 0.85
N THR A 46 -7.10 3.58 1.90
CA THR A 46 -7.92 3.51 3.11
C THR A 46 -8.65 4.80 3.36
N GLU A 47 -9.86 4.71 3.89
CA GLU A 47 -10.65 5.86 4.33
C GLU A 47 -11.07 5.62 5.79
N VAL A 48 -11.31 6.72 6.53
CA VAL A 48 -11.71 6.68 7.93
C VAL A 48 -13.23 6.81 8.02
N PHE A 49 -13.84 5.90 8.78
CA PHE A 49 -15.26 5.89 9.11
C PHE A 49 -15.45 5.94 10.63
N GLY A 50 -16.69 6.07 11.10
CA GLY A 50 -16.99 6.13 12.54
C GLY A 50 -16.55 4.88 13.33
N ASN A 51 -16.40 3.74 12.66
CA ASN A 51 -15.89 2.49 13.24
C ASN A 51 -14.40 2.22 12.96
N GLY A 52 -13.67 3.21 12.43
CA GLY A 52 -12.23 3.14 12.17
C GLY A 52 -11.84 3.15 10.70
N GLN A 53 -10.56 2.85 10.45
CA GLN A 53 -9.97 2.87 9.11
C GLN A 53 -10.29 1.60 8.33
N GLN A 54 -10.72 1.77 7.09
CA GLN A 54 -11.13 0.67 6.21
C GLN A 54 -10.43 0.79 4.86
N ILE A 55 -10.06 -0.35 4.25
CA ILE A 55 -9.60 -0.36 2.85
C ILE A 55 -10.83 -0.25 1.95
N THR A 56 -10.96 0.83 1.18
CA THR A 56 -12.16 1.09 0.36
C THR A 56 -11.92 0.91 -1.13
N HIS A 57 -10.68 0.98 -1.59
CA HIS A 57 -10.37 0.66 -2.97
C HIS A 57 -8.90 0.28 -3.15
N ILE A 58 -8.61 -0.31 -4.29
CA ILE A 58 -7.26 -0.65 -4.72
C ILE A 58 -7.00 0.01 -6.07
N ILE A 59 -5.79 0.52 -6.24
CA ILE A 59 -5.31 1.15 -7.47
C ILE A 59 -4.19 0.29 -8.05
N ILE A 60 -4.35 -0.15 -9.28
CA ILE A 60 -3.29 -0.78 -10.08
C ILE A 60 -2.82 0.25 -11.12
N GLU A 61 -1.54 0.58 -11.12
CA GLU A 61 -0.92 1.38 -12.18
C GLU A 61 -0.24 0.48 -13.20
N PHE A 62 -0.68 0.55 -14.45
CA PHE A 62 -0.09 -0.14 -15.59
C PHE A 62 0.91 0.75 -16.34
N ASN A 63 1.78 0.12 -17.13
CA ASN A 63 2.64 0.84 -18.08
C ASN A 63 1.87 1.47 -19.23
N ASP A 64 0.81 0.80 -19.68
CA ASP A 64 -0.01 1.16 -20.83
C ASP A 64 -1.42 1.56 -20.36
N LYS A 65 -2.13 2.38 -21.14
CA LYS A 65 -3.52 2.76 -20.84
C LYS A 65 -4.44 1.57 -21.07
N VAL A 66 -5.33 1.32 -20.11
CA VAL A 66 -6.36 0.28 -20.17
C VAL A 66 -7.61 0.82 -20.86
N VAL A 67 -8.26 -0.02 -21.66
CA VAL A 67 -9.57 0.25 -22.27
C VAL A 67 -10.66 0.05 -21.22
N ASN A 68 -11.29 1.13 -20.78
CA ASN A 68 -12.25 1.11 -19.68
C ASN A 68 -13.49 0.26 -20.01
N SER A 69 -13.98 0.34 -21.24
CA SER A 69 -15.21 -0.33 -21.67
C SER A 69 -15.12 -1.87 -21.64
N GLN A 70 -13.92 -2.43 -21.50
CA GLN A 70 -13.69 -3.87 -21.34
C GLN A 70 -13.64 -4.31 -19.87
N LEU A 71 -13.61 -3.38 -18.93
CA LEU A 71 -13.57 -3.69 -17.50
C LEU A 71 -14.97 -3.96 -16.97
N SER A 72 -15.06 -4.96 -16.10
CA SER A 72 -16.28 -5.35 -15.39
C SER A 72 -15.96 -5.57 -13.91
N ARG A 73 -17.00 -5.65 -13.06
CA ARG A 73 -16.84 -6.03 -11.65
C ARG A 73 -16.15 -7.39 -11.50
N ASP A 74 -16.31 -8.27 -12.49
CA ASP A 74 -15.76 -9.62 -12.50
C ASP A 74 -14.32 -9.70 -13.00
N THR A 75 -13.76 -8.63 -13.56
CA THR A 75 -12.37 -8.61 -14.03
C THR A 75 -11.37 -8.94 -12.92
N PHE A 76 -11.71 -8.59 -11.67
CA PHE A 76 -10.90 -8.89 -10.49
C PHE A 76 -11.71 -9.53 -9.37
N ALA A 77 -11.03 -10.34 -8.56
CA ALA A 77 -11.54 -10.81 -7.28
C ALA A 77 -10.59 -10.39 -6.16
N VAL A 78 -11.17 -9.98 -5.03
CA VAL A 78 -10.44 -9.64 -3.81
C VAL A 78 -10.98 -10.55 -2.69
N PRO A 79 -10.20 -11.52 -2.18
CA PRO A 79 -10.69 -12.49 -1.21
C PRO A 79 -11.28 -11.83 0.05
N GLY A 80 -12.46 -12.28 0.46
CA GLY A 80 -13.18 -11.76 1.63
C GLY A 80 -13.79 -10.36 1.43
N ARG A 81 -13.75 -9.82 0.20
CA ARG A 81 -14.24 -8.48 -0.13
C ARG A 81 -15.24 -8.52 -1.28
N THR A 82 -16.20 -7.61 -1.24
CA THR A 82 -17.19 -7.39 -2.30
C THR A 82 -16.67 -6.30 -3.24
N VAL A 83 -16.54 -6.61 -4.54
CA VAL A 83 -16.13 -5.65 -5.57
C VAL A 83 -17.36 -4.91 -6.09
N GLU A 84 -17.42 -3.61 -5.85
CA GLU A 84 -18.57 -2.76 -6.24
C GLU A 84 -18.40 -2.20 -7.66
N ARG A 85 -17.19 -1.76 -8.00
CA ARG A 85 -16.87 -1.17 -9.32
C ARG A 85 -15.43 -1.46 -9.71
N VAL A 86 -15.21 -1.65 -10.99
CA VAL A 86 -13.88 -1.69 -11.61
C VAL A 86 -13.92 -0.78 -12.83
N TYR A 87 -12.96 0.13 -12.92
CA TYR A 87 -12.85 1.05 -14.04
C TYR A 87 -11.42 1.58 -14.17
N SER A 88 -11.09 2.17 -15.31
CA SER A 88 -9.84 2.89 -15.48
C SER A 88 -10.03 4.40 -15.37
N ASN A 89 -8.93 5.09 -15.08
CA ASN A 89 -8.86 6.54 -15.05
C ASN A 89 -7.44 7.03 -15.39
N THR A 90 -7.33 8.31 -15.75
CA THR A 90 -6.04 8.98 -15.99
C THR A 90 -5.36 9.42 -14.68
N GLN A 91 -6.11 9.46 -13.57
CA GLN A 91 -5.63 9.81 -12.23
C GLN A 91 -5.85 8.65 -11.24
N PRO A 92 -4.99 8.48 -10.22
CA PRO A 92 -5.08 7.41 -9.23
C PRO A 92 -6.09 7.75 -8.13
N GLU A 93 -7.36 7.95 -8.50
CA GLU A 93 -8.44 8.34 -7.58
C GLU A 93 -9.81 7.89 -8.06
N LYS A 94 -10.77 7.81 -7.11
CA LYS A 94 -12.15 7.47 -7.41
C LYS A 94 -12.81 8.55 -8.27
N THR A 95 -13.70 8.15 -9.17
CA THR A 95 -14.44 9.08 -10.03
C THR A 95 -15.80 8.52 -10.45
N ASN A 96 -16.72 9.42 -10.73
CA ASN A 96 -18.00 9.12 -11.39
C ASN A 96 -17.89 9.22 -12.92
N ILE A 97 -16.86 9.89 -13.43
CA ILE A 97 -16.58 10.05 -14.86
C ILE A 97 -15.34 9.23 -15.19
N VAL A 98 -15.54 8.06 -15.80
CA VAL A 98 -14.49 7.08 -16.10
C VAL A 98 -13.86 7.35 -17.47
N LYS A 99 -12.58 6.98 -17.64
CA LYS A 99 -11.81 7.23 -18.88
C LYS A 99 -10.81 6.10 -19.11
N ASP A 100 -10.44 5.87 -20.37
CA ASP A 100 -9.27 5.05 -20.67
C ASP A 100 -8.02 5.67 -20.03
N GLY A 101 -7.24 4.84 -19.34
CA GLY A 101 -6.15 5.36 -18.53
C GLY A 101 -5.27 4.28 -17.92
N LYS A 102 -4.12 4.69 -17.39
CA LYS A 102 -3.13 3.77 -16.83
C LYS A 102 -3.44 3.30 -15.42
N TYR A 103 -4.42 3.90 -14.74
CA TYR A 103 -4.84 3.48 -13.42
C TYR A 103 -6.13 2.68 -13.54
N VAL A 104 -6.15 1.50 -12.94
CA VAL A 104 -7.38 0.72 -12.71
C VAL A 104 -7.75 0.85 -11.24
N ILE A 105 -8.97 1.28 -10.98
CA ILE A 105 -9.54 1.49 -9.65
C ILE A 105 -10.54 0.36 -9.41
N ILE A 106 -10.33 -0.37 -8.32
CA ILE A 106 -11.19 -1.45 -7.84
C ILE A 106 -11.82 -0.95 -6.55
N GLU A 107 -13.06 -0.48 -6.62
CA GLU A 107 -13.84 -0.05 -5.45
C GLU A 107 -14.40 -1.27 -4.73
N LEU A 108 -14.19 -1.30 -3.41
CA LEU A 108 -14.57 -2.39 -2.52
C LEU A 108 -15.64 -1.91 -1.55
N ASN A 109 -16.50 -2.82 -1.11
CA ASN A 109 -17.52 -2.47 -0.12
C ASN A 109 -16.86 -2.16 1.23
N PRO A 110 -17.05 -0.96 1.80
CA PRO A 110 -16.51 -0.58 3.11
C PRO A 110 -17.16 -1.38 4.27
N LYS A 111 -18.34 -1.95 4.06
CA LYS A 111 -19.08 -2.69 5.09
C LYS A 111 -18.70 -4.17 5.19
N ASP A 112 -17.82 -4.66 4.31
CA ASP A 112 -17.31 -6.02 4.45
C ASP A 112 -16.58 -6.18 5.79
N LYS A 113 -16.73 -7.35 6.43
CA LYS A 113 -16.03 -7.64 7.69
C LYS A 113 -14.51 -7.47 7.58
N GLU A 114 -13.94 -7.86 6.43
CA GLU A 114 -12.51 -7.73 6.15
C GLU A 114 -12.10 -6.34 5.60
N ALA A 115 -13.00 -5.35 5.59
CA ALA A 115 -12.66 -3.98 5.25
C ALA A 115 -11.88 -3.29 6.36
N SER A 116 -12.22 -3.57 7.61
CA SER A 116 -11.63 -2.95 8.79
C SER A 116 -10.17 -3.36 8.97
N LEU A 117 -9.31 -2.36 9.20
CA LEU A 117 -7.95 -2.59 9.69
C LEU A 117 -7.91 -2.82 11.19
N ARG A 118 -8.98 -2.52 11.92
CA ARG A 118 -9.05 -2.75 13.36
C ARG A 118 -9.37 -4.22 13.64
N VAL A 119 -8.59 -4.83 14.53
CA VAL A 119 -8.85 -6.13 15.13
C VAL A 119 -9.02 -5.91 16.62
N GLU A 120 -10.18 -6.27 17.14
CA GLU A 120 -10.40 -6.28 18.58
C GLU A 120 -9.52 -7.35 19.20
N GLY A 121 -8.74 -6.99 20.22
CA GLY A 121 -8.03 -7.96 21.04
C GLY A 121 -8.93 -8.48 22.15
N GLY A 122 -8.48 -9.52 22.85
CA GLY A 122 -9.14 -9.98 24.06
C GLY A 122 -9.19 -8.90 25.14
N SER A 123 -9.94 -9.18 26.21
CA SER A 123 -10.31 -8.24 27.28
C SER A 123 -9.15 -7.47 27.94
N GLU A 124 -7.91 -7.95 27.81
CA GLU A 124 -6.70 -7.35 28.39
C GLU A 124 -5.84 -6.55 27.38
N ILE A 125 -6.11 -6.67 26.08
CA ILE A 125 -5.28 -6.14 24.99
C ILE A 125 -6.16 -5.37 23.98
N GLY A 126 -6.64 -4.18 24.37
CA GLY A 126 -7.45 -3.25 23.58
C GLY A 126 -7.73 -3.61 22.10
N PHE A 127 -7.08 -2.94 21.16
CA PHE A 127 -7.21 -3.27 19.74
C PHE A 127 -5.87 -3.21 19.03
N GLN A 128 -5.76 -3.99 17.96
CA GLN A 128 -4.60 -4.05 17.10
C GLN A 128 -4.97 -3.60 15.69
N MET A 129 -4.00 -3.00 15.00
CA MET A 129 -4.17 -2.61 13.60
C MET A 129 -3.54 -3.66 12.69
N LYS A 130 -4.35 -4.25 11.81
CA LYS A 130 -3.88 -4.99 10.64
C LYS A 130 -3.08 -4.06 9.73
N LYS A 131 -2.01 -4.57 9.13
CA LYS A 131 -1.39 -3.92 7.97
C LYS A 131 -2.42 -3.86 6.84
N ALA A 132 -2.48 -2.76 6.12
CA ALA A 132 -3.37 -2.63 4.96
C ALA A 132 -2.85 -3.44 3.77
N THR A 133 -3.02 -4.76 3.84
CA THR A 133 -2.62 -5.66 2.78
C THR A 133 -3.83 -6.22 2.07
N SER A 134 -3.83 -6.11 0.75
CA SER A 134 -4.85 -6.72 -0.10
C SER A 134 -4.23 -7.82 -0.96
N LYS A 135 -5.01 -8.86 -1.25
CA LYS A 135 -4.70 -9.86 -2.28
C LYS A 135 -5.68 -9.65 -3.43
N ILE A 136 -5.20 -9.66 -4.66
CA ILE A 136 -6.06 -9.53 -5.85
C ILE A 136 -5.76 -10.66 -6.82
N THR A 137 -6.82 -11.20 -7.42
CA THR A 137 -6.76 -12.14 -8.53
C THR A 137 -7.38 -11.51 -9.76
N GLN A 138 -6.67 -11.55 -10.89
CA GLN A 138 -7.22 -11.18 -12.18
C GLN A 138 -7.99 -12.36 -12.76
N LYS A 139 -9.26 -12.16 -13.11
CA LYS A 139 -10.15 -13.21 -13.63
C LYS A 139 -10.35 -13.16 -15.14
N GLU A 140 -10.14 -12.00 -15.76
CA GLU A 140 -10.35 -11.74 -17.19
C GLU A 140 -9.09 -11.10 -17.79
N ASP A 141 -8.94 -11.16 -19.11
CA ASP A 141 -7.86 -10.47 -19.79
C ASP A 141 -8.09 -8.95 -19.77
N ILE A 142 -7.01 -8.15 -19.72
CA ILE A 142 -7.11 -6.69 -19.79
C ILE A 142 -6.61 -6.24 -21.16
N LEU A 143 -7.43 -5.43 -21.84
CA LEU A 143 -7.06 -4.81 -23.11
C LEU A 143 -6.45 -3.43 -22.88
N PHE A 144 -5.32 -3.17 -23.54
CA PHE A 144 -4.70 -1.85 -23.57
C PHE A 144 -5.09 -1.09 -24.84
N THR A 145 -5.09 0.25 -24.78
CA THR A 145 -5.45 1.10 -25.92
C THR A 145 -4.47 1.00 -27.09
N ASN A 146 -3.28 0.43 -26.87
CA ASN A 146 -2.28 0.15 -27.90
C ASN A 146 -2.47 -1.22 -28.58
N GLY A 147 -3.60 -1.90 -28.32
CA GLY A 147 -3.92 -3.22 -28.88
C GLY A 147 -3.26 -4.41 -28.16
N LYS A 148 -2.33 -4.17 -27.21
CA LYS A 148 -1.75 -5.24 -26.41
C LYS A 148 -2.79 -5.79 -25.43
N LYS A 149 -2.64 -7.07 -25.10
CA LYS A 149 -3.47 -7.76 -24.12
C LYS A 149 -2.62 -8.23 -22.94
N TRP A 150 -3.04 -7.89 -21.72
CA TRP A 150 -2.54 -8.52 -20.52
C TRP A 150 -3.37 -9.77 -20.23
N LYS A 151 -2.79 -10.93 -20.48
CA LYS A 151 -3.48 -12.21 -20.25
C LYS A 151 -3.76 -12.40 -18.76
N LYS A 152 -4.94 -12.96 -18.47
CA LYS A 152 -5.34 -13.42 -17.16
C LYS A 152 -4.21 -14.20 -16.51
N ALA A 153 -3.85 -13.81 -15.30
CA ALA A 153 -2.93 -14.53 -14.46
C ALA A 153 -3.64 -14.90 -13.16
N LEU A 154 -3.66 -16.20 -12.83
CA LEU A 154 -4.20 -16.71 -11.56
C LEU A 154 -3.31 -16.39 -10.34
N GLN A 155 -2.35 -15.47 -10.51
CA GLN A 155 -1.35 -15.16 -9.50
C GLN A 155 -1.81 -14.01 -8.63
N TYR A 156 -1.70 -14.19 -7.31
CA TYR A 156 -2.11 -13.17 -6.34
C TYR A 156 -1.09 -12.03 -6.28
N LEU A 157 -1.56 -10.81 -6.45
CA LEU A 157 -0.76 -9.63 -6.10
C LEU A 157 -0.97 -9.34 -4.62
N LYS A 158 0.05 -9.64 -3.78
CA LYS A 158 0.07 -9.21 -2.37
C LYS A 158 0.55 -7.77 -2.32
N ILE A 159 -0.29 -6.91 -1.76
CA ILE A 159 -0.04 -5.48 -1.67
C ILE A 159 0.32 -5.16 -0.24
N THR A 160 1.41 -4.42 -0.03
CA THR A 160 1.80 -3.92 1.31
C THR A 160 1.94 -2.40 1.35
N ARG A 161 1.75 -1.72 0.20
CA ARG A 161 1.73 -0.26 0.13
C ARG A 161 0.32 0.26 0.39
N GLN A 162 0.27 1.20 1.32
CA GLN A 162 -0.94 1.86 1.76
C GLN A 162 -0.84 3.35 1.44
N LYS A 163 -1.92 3.92 0.93
CA LYS A 163 -2.15 5.36 0.92
C LYS A 163 -3.28 5.66 1.90
N ILE A 164 -3.02 6.60 2.81
CA ILE A 164 -4.00 7.16 3.75
C ILE A 164 -4.60 8.40 3.10
#